data_AF-A0A2M8PEQ7-F1
#
_entry.id   AF-A0A2M8PEQ7-F1
#
_cell.length_a   1.000
_cell.length_b   1.000
_cell.length_c   1.000
_cell.angle_alpha   90.00
_cell.angle_beta   90.00
_cell.angle_gamma   90.00
#
_symmetry.space_group_name_H-M   'P 1'
#
loop_
_entity.id
_entity.type
_entity.pdbx_description
1 polymer ?
#
loop_
_entity_poly.entity_id
_entity_poly.type
_entity_poly.pdbx_seq_one_letter_code
_entity_poly.pdbx_strand_id
1 'polypeptide(L)' 'MRRVIFFALGLLFGATLGATLAFLLAPSSGQSLRKRAERHVRHAWQEAQAAAEAKRKALEAELAAFNKRERAGRK' A
#
# COMPACT_ATOMS: atom_id res chain seq x y z
N MET A 1 -19.33 -47.75 18.76
CA MET A 1 -19.20 -47.68 17.29
C MET A 1 -19.92 -46.46 16.68
N ARG A 2 -21.26 -46.36 16.70
CA ARG A 2 -22.00 -45.24 16.03
C ARG A 2 -21.56 -43.82 16.44
N ARG A 3 -21.33 -43.56 17.74
CA ARG A 3 -20.91 -42.22 18.22
C ARG A 3 -19.54 -41.78 17.67
N VAL A 4 -18.61 -42.72 17.52
CA VAL A 4 -17.27 -42.45 16.96
C VAL A 4 -17.38 -42.11 15.48
N ILE A 5 -18.28 -42.79 14.76
CA ILE A 5 -18.55 -42.51 13.34
C ILE A 5 -19.15 -41.10 13.16
N PHE A 6 -20.12 -40.72 13.99
CA PHE A 6 -20.70 -39.37 13.95
C PHE A 6 -19.67 -38.29 14.32
N PHE A 7 -18.76 -38.56 15.26
CA PHE A 7 -17.67 -37.65 15.60
C PHE A 7 -16.68 -37.47 14.44
N ALA A 8 -16.29 -38.57 13.79
CA ALA A 8 -15.40 -38.53 12.63
C ALA A 8 -16.03 -37.76 11.45
N LEU A 9 -17.34 -37.94 11.21
CA LEU A 9 -18.07 -37.15 10.22
C LEU A 9 -18.04 -35.65 10.56
N GLY A 10 -18.33 -35.30 11.82
CA GLY A 10 -18.29 -33.92 12.28
C GLY A 10 -16.90 -33.28 12.14
N LEU A 11 -15.84 -34.03 12.47
CA LEU A 11 -14.46 -33.59 12.29
C LEU A 11 -14.14 -33.33 10.82
N LEU A 12 -14.58 -34.21 9.92
CA LEU A 12 -14.32 -34.10 8.49
C LEU A 12 -15.01 -32.87 7.89
N PHE A 13 -16.30 -32.66 8.22
CA PHE A 13 -17.03 -31.46 7.82
C PHE A 13 -16.45 -30.19 8.42
N GLY A 14 -16.09 -30.20 9.71
CA GLY A 14 -15.47 -29.07 10.39
C GLY A 14 -14.11 -28.72 9.80
N ALA A 15 -13.29 -29.73 9.46
CA ALA A 15 -11.99 -29.54 8.82
C ALA A 15 -12.14 -28.97 7.41
N THR A 16 -13.09 -29.46 6.61
CA THR A 16 -13.34 -28.93 5.25
C THR A 16 -13.84 -27.49 5.29
N LEU A 17 -14.83 -27.18 6.14
CA LEU A 17 -15.35 -25.82 6.30
C LEU A 17 -14.29 -24.88 6.88
N GLY A 18 -13.55 -25.34 7.90
CA GLY A 18 -12.45 -24.60 8.51
C GLY A 18 -11.30 -24.34 7.55
N ALA A 19 -10.92 -25.31 6.71
CA ALA A 19 -9.91 -25.14 5.68
C ALA A 19 -10.38 -24.21 4.56
N THR A 20 -11.66 -24.27 4.18
CA THR A 20 -12.24 -23.37 3.18
C THR A 20 -12.25 -21.93 3.69
N LEU A 21 -12.70 -21.71 4.94
CA LEU A 21 -12.64 -20.41 5.61
C LEU A 21 -11.21 -19.95 5.80
N ALA A 22 -10.31 -20.82 6.22
CA ALA A 22 -8.89 -20.49 6.34
C ALA A 22 -8.26 -20.18 4.99
N PHE A 23 -8.67 -20.79 3.89
CA PHE A 23 -8.16 -20.48 2.56
C PHE A 23 -8.74 -19.18 1.99
N LEU A 24 -10.00 -18.88 2.32
CA LEU A 24 -10.69 -17.66 1.91
C LEU A 24 -10.25 -16.44 2.76
N LEU A 25 -10.00 -16.67 4.05
CA LEU A 25 -9.65 -15.66 5.04
C LEU A 25 -8.13 -15.56 5.25
N ALA A 26 -7.36 -16.63 5.03
CA ALA A 26 -5.93 -16.47 4.77
C ALA A 26 -5.86 -15.61 3.52
N PRO A 27 -5.19 -14.45 3.57
CA PRO A 27 -5.16 -13.52 2.47
C PRO A 27 -4.62 -14.30 1.27
N SER A 28 -5.52 -14.58 0.33
CA SER A 28 -5.20 -15.17 -0.95
C SER A 28 -4.05 -14.36 -1.51
N SER A 29 -2.86 -14.96 -1.44
CA SER A 29 -1.57 -14.46 -1.91
C SER A 29 -1.00 -13.20 -1.21
N GLY A 30 -0.31 -13.41 -0.09
CA GLY A 30 0.68 -12.45 0.41
C GLY A 30 1.68 -11.97 -0.68
N GLN A 31 1.93 -12.76 -1.73
CA GLN A 31 2.72 -12.34 -2.90
C GLN A 31 1.94 -11.53 -3.96
N SER A 32 0.68 -11.87 -4.28
CA SER A 32 -0.04 -11.17 -5.36
C SER A 32 -0.70 -9.89 -4.88
N LEU A 33 -1.14 -9.83 -3.60
CA LEU A 33 -1.57 -8.61 -2.95
C LEU A 33 -0.39 -7.63 -2.79
N ARG A 34 0.81 -8.14 -2.43
CA ARG A 34 2.04 -7.34 -2.41
C ARG A 34 2.44 -6.84 -3.79
N LYS A 35 2.35 -7.68 -4.84
CA LYS A 35 2.61 -7.25 -6.24
C LYS A 35 1.60 -6.21 -6.75
N ARG A 36 0.33 -6.29 -6.34
CA ARG A 36 -0.69 -5.27 -6.67
C ARG A 36 -0.46 -3.98 -5.88
N ALA A 37 -0.17 -4.06 -4.59
CA ALA A 37 0.17 -2.93 -3.74
C ALA A 37 1.45 -2.22 -4.23
N GLU A 38 2.50 -2.97 -4.57
CA GLU A 38 3.74 -2.40 -5.14
C GLU A 38 3.51 -1.64 -6.44
N ARG A 39 2.61 -2.11 -7.31
CA ARG A 39 2.28 -1.39 -8.55
C ARG A 39 1.56 -0.08 -8.27
N HIS A 40 0.58 -0.08 -7.35
CA HIS A 40 -0.13 1.16 -7.00
C HIS A 40 0.76 2.15 -6.26
N VAL A 41 1.60 1.68 -5.34
CA VAL A 41 2.57 2.52 -4.62
C VAL A 41 3.61 3.09 -5.58
N ARG A 42 4.11 2.33 -6.56
CA ARG A 42 5.04 2.85 -7.56
C ARG A 42 4.44 3.96 -8.42
N HIS A 43 3.20 3.81 -8.87
CA HIS A 43 2.51 4.86 -9.63
C HIS A 43 2.27 6.12 -8.78
N ALA A 44 1.78 5.96 -7.55
CA ALA A 44 1.58 7.08 -6.63
C ALA A 44 2.91 7.78 -6.27
N TRP A 45 4.02 7.04 -6.16
CA TRP A 45 5.33 7.60 -5.87
C TRP A 45 5.94 8.37 -7.04
N GLN A 46 5.74 7.92 -8.28
CA GLN A 46 6.20 8.63 -9.47
C GLN A 46 5.46 9.97 -9.64
N GLU A 47 4.15 9.97 -9.43
CA GLU A 47 3.35 11.21 -9.48
C GLU A 47 3.73 12.16 -8.32
N ALA A 48 3.99 11.62 -7.13
CA ALA A 48 4.44 12.42 -5.98
C ALA A 48 5.85 13.02 -6.20
N GLN A 49 6.80 12.28 -6.79
CA GLN A 49 8.13 12.81 -7.13
C GLN A 49 8.05 13.91 -8.18
N ALA A 50 7.26 13.70 -9.25
CA ALA A 50 7.07 14.72 -10.28
C ALA A 50 6.47 16.01 -9.70
N ALA A 51 5.48 15.89 -8.80
CA ALA A 51 4.91 17.03 -8.10
C ALA A 51 5.91 17.70 -7.14
N ALA A 52 6.76 16.92 -6.46
CA ALA A 52 7.78 17.44 -5.56
C ALA A 52 8.90 18.22 -6.29
N GLU A 53 9.35 17.73 -7.45
CA GLU A 53 10.33 18.44 -8.28
C GLU A 53 9.77 19.74 -8.87
N ALA A 54 8.50 19.72 -9.33
CA ALA A 54 7.83 20.91 -9.82
C ALA A 54 7.70 21.97 -8.72
N LYS A 55 7.37 21.56 -7.49
CA LYS A 55 7.29 22.44 -6.31
C LYS A 55 8.66 23.00 -5.92
N ARG A 56 9.73 22.20 -5.97
CA ARG A 56 11.10 22.67 -5.68
C ARG A 56 11.55 23.79 -6.61
N LYS A 57 11.32 23.65 -7.93
CA LYS A 57 11.68 24.70 -8.91
C LYS A 57 10.91 26.00 -8.70
N ALA A 58 9.63 25.91 -8.32
CA ALA A 58 8.83 27.10 -8.01
C ALA A 58 9.35 27.83 -6.77
N LEU A 59 9.72 27.10 -5.72
CA LEU A 59 10.27 27.66 -4.47
C LEU A 59 11.65 28.32 -4.67
N GLU A 60 12.51 27.75 -5.52
CA GLU A 60 13.82 28.37 -5.86
C GLU A 60 13.66 29.69 -6.61
N ALA A 61 12.68 29.78 -7.52
CA ALA A 61 12.40 31.01 -8.25
C ALA A 61 11.90 32.13 -7.32
N GLU A 62 11.07 31.78 -6.34
CA GLU A 62 10.53 32.73 -5.36
C GLU A 62 11.63 33.23 -4.40
N LEU A 63 12.51 32.34 -3.92
CA LEU A 63 13.67 32.71 -3.10
C LEU A 63 14.66 33.59 -3.85
N ALA A 64 14.90 33.34 -5.14
CA ALA A 64 15.76 34.18 -5.97
C ALA A 64 15.17 35.60 -6.16
N ALA A 65 13.86 35.70 -6.34
CA ALA A 65 13.16 36.98 -6.45
C ALA A 65 13.22 37.77 -5.13
N PHE A 66 13.08 37.09 -3.99
CA PHE A 66 13.14 37.71 -2.67
C PHE A 66 14.55 38.21 -2.33
N ASN A 67 15.57 37.39 -2.55
CA ASN A 67 16.99 37.77 -2.37
C ASN A 67 17.39 38.95 -3.27
N LYS A 68 16.86 39.03 -4.49
CA LYS A 68 17.14 40.14 -5.42
C LYS A 68 16.50 41.45 -4.95
N ARG A 69 15.31 41.39 -4.34
CA ARG A 69 14.64 42.56 -3.74
C ARG A 69 15.33 43.04 -2.47
N GLU A 70 15.75 42.13 -1.60
CA GLU A 70 16.45 42.49 -0.36
C GLU A 70 17.77 43.23 -0.64
N ARG A 71 18.53 42.79 -1.64
CA ARG A 71 19.79 43.46 -2.04
C ARG A 71 19.58 44.82 -2.73
N ALA A 72 18.41 45.07 -3.29
CA ALA A 72 18.08 46.35 -3.94
C ALA A 72 17.64 47.43 -2.94
N GLY A 73 17.16 47.05 -1.75
CA GLY A 73 16.78 47.99 -0.68
C GLY A 73 17.92 48.39 0.27
N ARG A 74 19.14 47.88 0.06
CA ARG A 74 20.34 48.16 0.88
C ARG A 74 21.39 49.00 0.13
N LYS A 75 20.96 49.85 -0.81
CA LYS A 75 21.76 50.91 -1.46
C LYS A 75 21.04 52.22 -1.29
#